data_AF-A0A5J6J8U9-F1
#
_entry.id   AF-A0A5J6J8U9-F1
#
_cell.length_a   1.000
_cell.length_b   1.000
_cell.length_c   1.000
_cell.angle_alpha   90.00
_cell.angle_beta   90.00
_cell.angle_gamma   90.00
#
_symmetry.space_group_name_H-M   'P 1'
#
loop_
_entity.id
_entity.type
_entity.pdbx_description
1 polymer ?
#
loop_
_entity_poly.entity_id
_entity_poly.type
_entity_poly.pdbx_seq_one_letter_code
_entity_poly.pdbx_strand_id
1 'polypeptide(L)'
;MSRYTEVIVLARRAEEVMEPLTRPSDSRDWHQCFTPVDDHMFAGLRTPSEECYAWVVQFIRHNWRGLLSHLESLAWPDPHSVQVLVRDEEDDCFGLWMIYDGKLVEVPLPRTEREPFSASVTGVLSRTDRRAGEPL
;
A
#
# COMPACT_ATOMS: atom_id res chain seq x y z
N MET A 1 -13.68 15.68 10.01
CA MET A 1 -13.60 15.12 8.65
C MET A 1 -13.17 13.67 8.76
N SER A 2 -13.75 12.80 7.94
CA SER A 2 -13.28 11.41 7.81
C SER A 2 -12.07 11.46 6.87
N ARG A 3 -10.90 11.04 7.35
CA ARG A 3 -9.67 10.92 6.55
C ARG A 3 -9.54 9.49 6.09
N TYR A 4 -9.26 9.25 4.82
CA TYR A 4 -9.08 7.90 4.29
C TYR A 4 -7.63 7.65 3.89
N THR A 5 -7.18 6.40 4.06
CA THR A 5 -5.90 5.95 3.52
C THR A 5 -6.14 4.71 2.68
N GLU A 6 -5.75 4.76 1.42
CA GLU A 6 -5.81 3.64 0.48
C GLU A 6 -4.45 2.94 0.44
N VAL A 7 -4.49 1.62 0.54
CA VAL A 7 -3.30 0.78 0.44
C VAL A 7 -3.53 -0.28 -0.62
N ILE A 8 -2.58 -0.40 -1.54
CA ILE A 8 -2.55 -1.42 -2.58
C ILE A 8 -1.26 -2.22 -2.40
N VAL A 9 -1.37 -3.54 -2.36
CA VAL A 9 -0.21 -4.45 -2.32
C VAL A 9 -0.16 -5.21 -3.63
N LEU A 10 1.00 -5.22 -4.27
CA LEU A 10 1.33 -6.03 -5.45
C LEU A 10 2.46 -6.98 -5.09
N ALA A 11 2.31 -8.26 -5.39
CA ALA A 11 3.37 -9.25 -5.15
C ALA A 11 3.16 -10.52 -6.01
N ARG A 12 4.26 -11.23 -6.31
CA ARG A 12 4.19 -12.55 -6.97
C ARG A 12 3.95 -13.65 -5.94
N ARG A 13 3.15 -14.66 -6.29
CA ARG A 13 2.99 -15.90 -5.51
C ARG A 13 2.67 -15.63 -4.03
N ALA A 14 1.90 -14.59 -3.75
CA ALA A 14 1.68 -14.05 -2.41
C ALA A 14 0.29 -14.38 -1.83
N GLU A 15 -0.51 -15.20 -2.52
CA GLU A 15 -1.87 -15.55 -2.15
C GLU A 15 -1.94 -16.17 -0.76
N GLU A 16 -1.06 -17.13 -0.46
CA GLU A 16 -1.00 -17.78 0.86
C GLU A 16 -0.61 -16.80 1.97
N VAL A 17 0.28 -15.85 1.67
CA VAL A 17 0.75 -14.83 2.62
C VAL A 17 -0.32 -13.77 2.87
N MET A 18 -1.08 -13.42 1.84
CA MET A 18 -2.13 -12.39 1.91
C MET A 18 -3.49 -12.94 2.35
N GLU A 19 -3.74 -14.25 2.23
CA GLU A 19 -5.02 -14.87 2.61
C GLU A 19 -5.46 -14.50 4.04
N PRO A 20 -4.60 -14.56 5.08
CA PRO A 20 -5.01 -14.19 6.43
C PRO A 20 -5.39 -12.70 6.55
N LEU A 21 -4.82 -11.85 5.69
CA LEU A 21 -5.11 -10.41 5.66
C LEU A 21 -6.47 -10.10 5.04
N THR A 22 -7.06 -11.04 4.30
CA THR A 22 -8.42 -10.91 3.72
C THR A 22 -9.54 -11.26 4.70
N ARG A 23 -9.19 -11.71 5.91
CA ARG A 23 -10.16 -12.11 6.94
C ARG A 23 -10.10 -11.20 8.17
N PRO A 24 -11.21 -11.05 8.91
CA PRO A 24 -11.19 -10.38 10.21
C PRO A 24 -10.24 -11.10 11.17
N SER A 25 -9.57 -10.34 12.03
CA SER A 25 -8.64 -10.89 13.03
C SER A 25 -8.49 -9.90 14.17
N ASP A 26 -8.69 -10.38 15.40
CA ASP A 26 -8.57 -9.60 16.63
C ASP A 26 -7.11 -9.45 17.09
N SER A 27 -6.16 -10.11 16.41
CA SER A 27 -4.73 -10.09 16.74
C SER A 27 -3.98 -8.90 16.13
N ARG A 28 -4.64 -8.09 15.29
CA ARG A 28 -4.05 -6.95 14.59
C ARG A 28 -4.55 -5.64 15.21
N ASP A 29 -3.70 -4.61 15.17
CA ASP A 29 -4.06 -3.27 15.63
C ASP A 29 -5.08 -2.56 14.71
N TRP A 30 -5.27 -3.09 13.49
CA TRP A 30 -6.26 -2.63 12.52
C TRP A 30 -7.28 -3.72 12.19
N HIS A 31 -8.48 -3.31 11.80
CA HIS A 31 -9.64 -4.20 11.68
C HIS A 31 -10.06 -4.45 10.21
N GLN A 32 -9.66 -3.56 9.30
CA GLN A 32 -10.00 -3.67 7.89
C GLN A 32 -9.29 -4.87 7.25
N CYS A 33 -10.00 -5.49 6.30
CA CYS A 33 -9.51 -6.64 5.55
C CYS A 33 -9.14 -6.20 4.13
N PHE A 34 -8.09 -6.83 3.59
CA PHE A 34 -7.75 -6.68 2.19
C PHE A 34 -8.76 -7.40 1.31
N THR A 35 -9.10 -6.79 0.19
CA THR A 35 -9.89 -7.40 -0.88
C THR A 35 -8.93 -7.77 -2.02
N PRO A 36 -8.85 -9.05 -2.42
CA PRO A 36 -8.11 -9.42 -3.62
C PRO A 36 -8.75 -8.75 -4.84
N VAL A 37 -7.92 -8.17 -5.68
CA VAL A 37 -8.33 -7.66 -6.98
C VAL A 37 -8.32 -8.83 -7.95
N ASP A 38 -9.48 -9.13 -8.52
CA ASP A 38 -9.67 -10.24 -9.43
C ASP A 38 -8.71 -10.17 -10.64
N ASP A 39 -8.16 -11.31 -11.04
CA ASP A 39 -7.23 -11.48 -12.17
C ASP A 39 -7.84 -10.97 -13.49
N HIS A 40 -9.16 -10.83 -13.54
CA HIS A 40 -9.88 -10.25 -14.66
C HIS A 40 -9.62 -8.76 -14.90
N MET A 41 -9.04 -8.01 -13.95
CA MET A 41 -8.63 -6.61 -14.16
C MET A 41 -7.50 -6.46 -15.19
N PHE A 42 -6.71 -7.53 -15.42
CA PHE A 42 -5.65 -7.58 -16.44
C PHE A 42 -6.02 -8.40 -17.68
N ALA A 43 -7.33 -8.61 -17.94
CA ALA A 43 -7.85 -9.44 -19.04
C ALA A 43 -7.60 -8.90 -20.47
N GLY A 44 -6.40 -8.43 -20.77
CA GLY A 44 -5.81 -8.42 -22.10
C GLY A 44 -5.14 -9.75 -22.48
N LEU A 45 -4.87 -10.64 -21.51
CA LEU A 45 -4.27 -11.96 -21.73
C LEU A 45 -5.15 -13.07 -21.15
N ARG A 46 -5.54 -14.03 -22.00
CA ARG A 46 -6.38 -15.20 -21.67
C ARG A 46 -5.63 -16.29 -20.89
N THR A 47 -4.59 -15.94 -20.15
CA THR A 47 -3.81 -16.87 -19.33
C THR A 47 -3.68 -16.24 -17.94
N PRO A 48 -4.03 -16.95 -16.86
CA PRO A 48 -3.71 -16.50 -15.52
C PRO A 48 -2.20 -16.30 -15.47
N SER A 49 -1.74 -15.08 -15.26
CA SER A 49 -0.33 -14.87 -14.97
C SER A 49 -0.13 -15.37 -13.55
N GLU A 50 0.54 -16.51 -13.38
CA GLU A 50 1.03 -17.02 -12.08
C GLU A 50 2.02 -16.04 -11.39
N GLU A 51 2.09 -14.80 -11.84
CA GLU A 51 3.24 -13.93 -11.69
C GLU A 51 2.97 -12.65 -10.92
N CYS A 52 1.74 -12.17 -10.73
CA CYS A 52 1.52 -10.95 -9.94
C CYS A 52 0.05 -10.78 -9.56
N TYR A 53 -0.21 -10.63 -8.26
CA TYR A 53 -1.54 -10.42 -7.70
C TYR A 53 -1.61 -9.07 -7.01
N ALA A 54 -2.83 -8.54 -6.89
CA ALA A 54 -3.09 -7.26 -6.25
C ALA A 54 -4.13 -7.39 -5.13
N TRP A 55 -3.94 -6.64 -4.05
CA TRP A 55 -4.89 -6.53 -2.93
C TRP A 55 -5.09 -5.07 -2.56
N VAL A 56 -6.33 -4.69 -2.28
CA VAL A 56 -6.69 -3.32 -1.90
C VAL A 56 -7.34 -3.28 -0.53
N VAL A 57 -7.09 -2.21 0.22
CA VAL A 57 -7.80 -1.92 1.46
C VAL A 57 -7.89 -0.40 1.63
N GLN A 58 -8.98 0.07 2.24
CA GLN A 58 -9.13 1.46 2.63
C GLN A 58 -9.32 1.56 4.14
N PHE A 59 -8.47 2.34 4.78
CA PHE A 59 -8.49 2.62 6.21
C PHE A 59 -9.18 3.95 6.51
N ILE A 60 -9.64 4.08 7.75
CA ILE A 60 -10.31 5.29 8.23
C ILE A 60 -9.47 5.88 9.36
N ARG A 61 -9.08 7.14 9.18
CA ARG A 61 -8.18 7.87 10.10
C ARG A 61 -6.85 7.14 10.25
N HIS A 62 -6.33 7.09 11.46
CA HIS A 62 -5.01 6.55 11.79
C HIS A 62 -5.02 5.08 12.21
N ASN A 63 -6.09 4.36 11.93
CA ASN A 63 -6.30 3.06 12.53
C ASN A 63 -5.48 1.93 11.84
N TRP A 64 -4.52 2.30 11.00
CA TRP A 64 -3.64 1.39 10.24
C TRP A 64 -2.18 1.44 10.70
N ARG A 65 -1.91 2.04 11.86
CA ARG A 65 -0.59 1.95 12.51
C ARG A 65 -0.17 0.48 12.65
N GLY A 66 1.09 0.21 12.38
CA GLY A 66 1.66 -1.15 12.42
C GLY A 66 1.51 -1.95 11.12
N LEU A 67 0.68 -1.52 10.16
CA LEU A 67 0.49 -2.24 8.89
C LEU A 67 1.80 -2.45 8.14
N LEU A 68 2.59 -1.39 7.91
CA LEU A 68 3.85 -1.51 7.17
C LEU A 68 4.84 -2.44 7.87
N SER A 69 4.94 -2.37 9.20
CA SER A 69 5.79 -3.26 9.99
C SER A 69 5.31 -4.72 9.92
N HIS A 70 4.00 -4.94 9.88
CA HIS A 70 3.44 -6.26 9.69
C HIS A 70 3.73 -6.81 8.31
N LEU A 71 3.51 -6.02 7.25
CA LEU A 71 3.86 -6.40 5.87
C LEU A 71 5.36 -6.69 5.73
N GLU A 72 6.23 -5.93 6.39
CA GLU A 72 7.68 -6.22 6.45
C GLU A 72 7.97 -7.59 7.08
N SER A 73 7.21 -7.99 8.10
CA SER A 73 7.45 -9.24 8.84
C SER A 73 6.99 -10.52 8.13
N LEU A 74 6.20 -10.38 7.05
CA LEU A 74 5.68 -11.52 6.32
C LEU A 74 6.78 -12.25 5.54
N ALA A 75 6.69 -13.58 5.51
CA ALA A 75 7.62 -14.43 4.76
C ALA A 75 7.26 -14.45 3.27
N TRP A 76 7.49 -13.33 2.58
CA TRP A 76 7.20 -13.19 1.15
C TRP A 76 7.97 -14.22 0.31
N PRO A 77 7.29 -14.97 -0.58
CA PRO A 77 7.97 -15.94 -1.46
C PRO A 77 8.91 -15.30 -2.48
N ASP A 78 8.61 -14.06 -2.89
CA ASP A 78 9.44 -13.24 -3.76
C ASP A 78 9.48 -11.78 -3.24
N PRO A 79 10.32 -11.48 -2.23
CA PRO A 79 10.34 -10.17 -1.57
C PRO A 79 10.64 -9.00 -2.53
N HIS A 80 11.44 -9.24 -3.58
CA HIS A 80 11.80 -8.22 -4.56
C HIS A 80 10.62 -7.76 -5.43
N SER A 81 9.54 -8.55 -5.46
CA SER A 81 8.33 -8.21 -6.19
C SER A 81 7.35 -7.35 -5.40
N VAL A 82 7.51 -7.28 -4.08
CA VAL A 82 6.58 -6.61 -3.18
C VAL A 82 6.60 -5.11 -3.42
N GLN A 83 5.47 -4.57 -3.83
CA GLN A 83 5.22 -3.14 -3.93
C GLN A 83 3.99 -2.81 -3.10
N VAL A 84 4.15 -1.90 -2.15
CA VAL A 84 3.05 -1.38 -1.33
C VAL A 84 2.84 0.08 -1.70
N LEU A 85 1.73 0.37 -2.36
CA LEU A 85 1.31 1.73 -2.67
C LEU A 85 0.44 2.23 -1.54
N VAL A 86 0.77 3.40 -0.99
CA VAL A 86 -0.03 4.05 0.05
C VAL A 86 -0.39 5.45 -0.41
N ARG A 87 -1.68 5.78 -0.35
CA ARG A 87 -2.16 7.13 -0.57
C ARG A 87 -3.08 7.52 0.58
N ASP A 88 -2.63 8.47 1.36
CA ASP A 88 -3.54 9.19 2.23
C ASP A 88 -4.36 10.22 1.43
N GLU A 89 -5.56 10.56 1.89
CA GLU A 89 -6.45 11.53 1.24
C GLU A 89 -5.77 12.87 0.92
N GLU A 90 -4.85 13.32 1.78
CA GLU A 90 -4.08 14.56 1.62
C GLU A 90 -2.83 14.39 0.72
N ASP A 91 -2.48 13.16 0.32
CA ASP A 91 -1.36 12.93 -0.58
C ASP A 91 -1.71 13.32 -2.03
N ASP A 92 -0.79 14.00 -2.70
CA ASP A 92 -0.88 14.35 -4.12
C ASP A 92 -0.84 13.12 -5.04
N CYS A 93 -0.20 12.04 -4.59
CA CYS A 93 -0.08 10.77 -5.32
C CYS A 93 0.22 9.61 -4.37
N PHE A 94 0.21 8.37 -4.88
CA PHE A 94 0.63 7.21 -4.10
C PHE A 94 2.14 7.26 -3.84
N GLY A 95 2.53 7.11 -2.58
CA GLY A 95 3.89 6.71 -2.24
C GLY A 95 4.10 5.23 -2.53
N LEU A 96 5.35 4.83 -2.76
CA LEU A 96 5.74 3.46 -3.07
C LEU A 96 6.68 2.93 -1.98
N TRP A 97 6.36 1.77 -1.41
CA TRP A 97 7.25 1.02 -0.54
C TRP A 97 7.65 -0.29 -1.19
N MET A 98 8.93 -0.64 -1.06
CA MET A 98 9.49 -1.89 -1.56
C MET A 98 10.39 -2.52 -0.50
N ILE A 99 10.62 -3.84 -0.62
CA ILE A 99 11.55 -4.53 0.27
C ILE A 99 12.98 -4.38 -0.26
N TYR A 100 13.82 -3.66 0.48
CA TYR A 100 15.27 -3.59 0.28
C TYR A 100 15.99 -4.08 1.53
N ASP A 101 16.96 -4.99 1.35
CA ASP A 101 17.73 -5.59 2.44
C ASP A 101 16.85 -6.15 3.59
N GLY A 102 15.71 -6.74 3.23
CA GLY A 102 14.73 -7.30 4.18
C GLY A 102 13.91 -6.26 4.94
N LYS A 103 13.94 -4.99 4.52
CA LYS A 103 13.19 -3.88 5.12
C LYS A 103 12.22 -3.26 4.13
N LEU A 104 10.99 -3.00 4.59
CA LEU A 104 9.99 -2.34 3.77
C LEU A 104 10.19 -0.82 3.88
N VAL A 105 10.80 -0.23 2.85
CA VAL A 105 11.21 1.17 2.84
C VAL A 105 10.50 1.95 1.75
N GLU A 106 10.21 3.23 2.02
CA GLU A 106 9.66 4.12 0.99
C GLU A 106 10.73 4.38 -0.07
N VAL A 107 10.34 4.20 -1.33
CA VAL A 107 11.15 4.50 -2.51
C VAL A 107 10.92 5.98 -2.87
N PRO A 108 11.96 6.83 -2.87
CA PRO A 108 11.82 8.23 -3.26
C PRO A 108 11.35 8.34 -4.72
N LEU A 109 10.17 8.92 -4.92
CA LEU A 109 9.65 9.20 -6.25
C LEU A 109 10.14 10.58 -6.72
N PRO A 110 10.59 10.73 -7.98
CA PRO A 110 10.98 12.03 -8.51
C PRO A 110 9.87 13.07 -8.33
N ARG A 111 10.26 14.29 -7.96
CA ARG A 111 9.36 15.44 -7.78
C ARG A 111 8.33 15.25 -6.66
N THR A 112 8.66 14.43 -5.67
CA THR A 112 7.84 14.28 -4.46
C THR A 112 8.68 14.52 -3.22
N GLU A 113 8.04 15.02 -2.17
CA GLU A 113 8.61 15.15 -0.85
C GLU A 113 7.57 14.72 0.18
N ARG A 114 8.01 13.96 1.19
CA ARG A 114 7.15 13.54 2.30
C ARG A 114 7.45 14.38 3.53
N GLU A 115 6.45 15.14 3.97
CA GLU A 115 6.54 15.94 5.17
C GLU A 115 5.87 15.22 6.36
N PRO A 116 6.47 15.27 7.57
CA PRO A 116 5.82 14.76 8.76
C PRO A 116 4.48 15.45 9.00
N PHE A 117 3.43 14.66 9.16
CA PHE A 117 2.11 15.17 9.50
C PHE A 117 1.47 14.33 10.58
N SER A 118 1.21 14.92 11.74
CA SER A 118 0.70 14.23 12.93
C SER A 118 -0.65 13.55 12.70
N ALA A 119 -1.40 14.02 11.71
CA ALA A 119 -2.69 13.48 11.29
C ALA A 119 -2.58 12.34 10.24
N SER A 120 -1.38 11.93 9.83
CA SER A 120 -1.09 10.75 8.98
C SER A 120 -0.17 9.76 9.72
N VAL A 121 -0.14 8.49 9.28
CA VAL A 121 0.81 7.49 9.81
C VAL A 121 2.19 7.65 9.16
N THR A 122 2.23 7.95 7.87
CA THR A 122 3.48 8.14 7.10
C THR A 122 3.85 9.61 6.95
N GLY A 123 2.90 10.53 7.06
CA GLY A 123 3.07 11.94 6.69
C GLY A 123 2.24 12.30 5.46
N VAL A 124 2.53 13.43 4.83
CA VAL A 124 1.89 13.85 3.57
C VAL A 124 2.93 13.85 2.45
N LEU A 125 2.60 13.21 1.33
CA LEU A 125 3.39 13.22 0.11
C LEU A 125 2.89 14.31 -0.82
N SER A 126 3.71 15.33 -1.04
CA SER A 126 3.40 16.45 -1.93
C SER A 126 4.30 16.45 -3.14
N ARG A 127 3.77 16.90 -4.27
CA ARG A 127 4.52 17.12 -5.51
C ARG A 127 5.27 18.45 -5.43
N THR A 128 6.58 18.40 -5.63
CA THR A 128 7.46 19.59 -5.59
C THR A 128 7.39 20.42 -6.86
N ASP A 129 6.77 19.91 -7.93
CA ASP A 129 6.61 20.61 -9.21
C ASP A 129 5.24 21.28 -9.37
N ARG A 130 4.40 21.29 -8.32
CA ARG A 130 3.16 22.06 -8.31
C ARG A 130 3.46 23.55 -8.23
N ARG A 131 2.79 24.33 -9.07
CA ARG A 131 2.67 25.78 -8.85
C ARG A 131 1.67 26.01 -7.72
N ALA A 132 2.00 26.91 -6.80
CA ALA A 132 1.08 27.30 -5.75
C ALA A 132 -0.27 27.74 -6.36
N GLY A 133 -1.36 27.01 -6.05
CA GLY A 133 -2.73 27.35 -6.45
C GLY A 133 -3.37 26.46 -7.53
N GLU A 134 -2.71 25.43 -8.06
CA GLU A 134 -3.40 24.46 -8.94
C GLU A 134 -4.21 23.45 -8.13
N PRO A 135 -5.47 23.12 -8.53
CA PRO A 135 -6.30 22.13 -7.86
C PRO A 135 -5.81 20.69 -8.07
N LEU A 136 -6.13 19.80 -7.12
CA LEU A 136 -5.90 18.35 -7.17
C LEU A 136 -6.68 17.68 -8.30
#